data_AF-A0A932MFH9-F1
#
_entry.id   AF-A0A932MFH9-F1
#
_cell.length_a   1.000
_cell.length_b   1.000
_cell.length_c   1.000
_cell.angle_alpha   90.00
_cell.angle_beta   90.00
_cell.angle_gamma   90.00
#
_symmetry.space_group_name_H-M   'P 1'
#
loop_
_entity.id
_entity.type
_entity.pdbx_description
1 polymer ?
#
loop_
_entity_poly.entity_id
_entity_poly.type
_entity_poly.pdbx_seq_one_letter_code
_entity_poly.pdbx_strand_id
1 'polypeptide(L)'
;MKKVDVVKEILVGAARACGATIVDIAFHEFNPFGVSGVVVIAESHLSIHTWPEYRYAAVDIFTCGDVIKPEDAATYIATRFRCKNPSIVEMKRGLIPGATGKVAHKVAVSAGKLSRGSTQRVPDAAQELSLVH
;
A
#
# COMPACT_ATOMS: atom_id res chain seq x y z
N MET A 1 3.33 -19.09 12.66
CA MET A 1 2.93 -18.21 11.52
C MET A 1 4.07 -18.17 10.51
N LYS A 2 3.97 -17.39 9.43
CA LYS A 2 4.94 -17.38 8.32
C LYS A 2 6.23 -16.60 8.69
N LYS A 3 7.37 -17.02 8.13
CA LYS A 3 8.68 -16.32 8.22
C LYS A 3 8.73 -15.11 7.31
N VAL A 4 9.67 -14.19 7.54
CA VAL A 4 9.75 -12.91 6.83
C VAL A 4 9.76 -13.04 5.30
N ASP A 5 10.49 -14.00 4.75
CA ASP A 5 10.55 -14.20 3.29
C ASP A 5 9.18 -14.53 2.70
N VAL A 6 8.43 -15.40 3.38
CA VAL A 6 7.09 -15.78 2.93
C VAL A 6 6.11 -14.62 3.08
N VAL A 7 6.23 -13.81 4.14
CA VAL A 7 5.38 -12.61 4.31
C VAL A 7 5.68 -11.59 3.21
N LYS A 8 6.96 -11.38 2.90
CA LYS A 8 7.44 -10.51 1.82
C LYS A 8 6.89 -10.96 0.46
N GLU A 9 7.00 -12.24 0.13
CA GLU A 9 6.45 -12.80 -1.10
C GLU A 9 4.94 -12.57 -1.23
N ILE A 10 4.20 -12.73 -0.14
CA ILE A 10 2.74 -12.52 -0.13
C ILE A 10 2.41 -11.05 -0.38
N LEU A 11 3.06 -10.11 0.31
CA LEU A 11 2.72 -8.69 0.18
C LEU A 11 3.14 -8.12 -1.19
N VAL A 12 4.29 -8.54 -1.71
CA VAL A 12 4.74 -8.22 -3.07
C VAL A 12 3.81 -8.84 -4.12
N GLY A 13 3.38 -10.08 -3.90
CA GLY A 13 2.38 -10.75 -4.75
C GLY A 13 1.04 -10.02 -4.76
N ALA A 14 0.59 -9.51 -3.62
CA ALA A 14 -0.63 -8.74 -3.50
C ALA A 14 -0.56 -7.40 -4.25
N ALA A 15 0.55 -6.67 -4.09
CA ALA A 15 0.79 -5.43 -4.85
C ALA A 15 0.76 -5.67 -6.37
N ARG A 16 1.35 -6.78 -6.84
CA ARG A 16 1.30 -7.17 -8.26
C ARG A 16 -0.10 -7.59 -8.70
N ALA A 17 -0.84 -8.30 -7.86
CA ALA A 17 -2.18 -8.79 -8.17
C ALA A 17 -3.19 -7.66 -8.37
N CYS A 18 -3.07 -6.56 -7.62
CA CYS A 18 -3.90 -5.37 -7.82
C CYS A 18 -3.37 -4.39 -8.88
N GLY A 19 -2.28 -4.74 -9.58
CA GLY A 19 -1.69 -3.92 -10.64
C GLY A 19 -0.88 -2.72 -10.15
N ALA A 20 -0.48 -2.70 -8.87
CA ALA A 20 0.30 -1.60 -8.33
C ALA A 20 1.76 -1.63 -8.83
N THR A 21 2.31 -0.43 -9.06
CA THR A 21 3.74 -0.25 -9.36
C THR A 21 4.52 -0.18 -8.06
N ILE A 22 5.38 -1.18 -7.81
CA ILE A 22 6.25 -1.23 -6.63
C ILE A 22 7.42 -0.27 -6.80
N VAL A 23 7.70 0.51 -5.76
CA VAL A 23 8.82 1.46 -5.68
C VAL A 23 9.91 0.93 -4.75
N ASP A 24 9.54 0.43 -3.58
CA ASP A 24 10.49 -0.07 -2.58
C ASP A 24 9.87 -1.14 -1.67
N ILE A 25 10.70 -1.93 -0.99
CA ILE A 25 10.30 -3.08 -0.19
C ILE A 25 11.19 -3.15 1.06
N ALA A 26 10.60 -3.03 2.25
CA ALA A 26 11.31 -3.16 3.52
C ALA A 26 10.60 -4.11 4.48
N PHE A 27 11.32 -5.07 5.04
CA PHE A 27 10.79 -6.11 5.93
C PHE A 27 11.75 -6.37 7.08
N HIS A 28 11.19 -6.68 8.25
CA HIS A 28 11.93 -7.02 9.46
C HIS A 28 11.26 -8.19 10.17
N GLU A 29 12.04 -9.22 10.53
CA GLU A 29 11.61 -10.28 11.45
C GLU A 29 12.06 -9.93 12.87
N PHE A 30 11.14 -9.95 13.82
CA PHE A 30 11.42 -9.71 15.23
C PHE A 30 11.77 -11.01 15.95
N ASN A 31 12.52 -10.88 17.04
CA ASN A 31 12.82 -11.96 17.97
C ASN A 31 11.90 -11.86 19.20
N PRO A 32 11.26 -12.95 19.65
CA PRO A 32 11.37 -14.33 19.16
C PRO A 32 10.60 -14.64 17.87
N PHE A 33 9.62 -13.80 17.50
CA PHE A 33 8.80 -14.00 16.32
C PHE A 33 8.04 -12.71 15.96
N GLY A 34 7.43 -12.69 14.78
CA GLY A 34 6.67 -11.56 14.25
C GLY A 34 7.39 -10.89 13.10
N VAL A 35 6.62 -10.28 12.20
CA VAL A 35 7.13 -9.62 10.99
C VAL A 35 6.41 -8.29 10.86
N SER A 36 7.18 -7.23 10.61
CA SER A 36 6.68 -5.98 10.07
C SER A 36 7.22 -5.80 8.66
N GLY A 37 6.39 -5.36 7.74
CA GLY A 37 6.81 -5.13 6.37
C GLY A 37 5.99 -4.07 5.67
N VAL A 38 6.61 -3.40 4.71
CA VAL A 38 5.98 -2.43 3.85
C VAL A 38 6.45 -2.62 2.41
N VAL A 39 5.50 -2.56 1.48
CA VAL A 39 5.75 -2.42 0.05
C VAL A 39 5.29 -1.02 -0.32
N VAL A 40 6.24 -0.15 -0.62
CA VAL A 40 5.96 1.20 -1.11
C VAL A 40 5.54 1.07 -2.57
N ILE A 41 4.40 1.66 -2.91
CA ILE A 41 3.91 1.75 -4.29
C ILE A 41 3.90 3.21 -4.71
N ALA A 42 3.78 3.48 -6.01
CA ALA A 42 4.01 4.81 -6.61
C ALA A 42 3.31 6.00 -5.90
N GLU A 43 2.21 5.76 -5.16
CA GLU A 43 1.41 6.82 -4.53
C GLU A 43 0.92 6.48 -3.11
N SER A 44 1.37 5.40 -2.49
CA SER A 44 0.85 4.92 -1.20
C SER A 44 1.66 3.70 -0.71
N HIS A 45 1.04 2.66 -0.14
CA HIS A 45 1.74 1.50 0.38
C HIS A 45 0.80 0.33 0.70
N LEU A 46 1.38 -0.87 0.75
CA LEU A 46 0.82 -2.00 1.48
C LEU A 46 1.70 -2.26 2.71
N SER A 47 1.13 -2.33 3.90
CA SER A 47 1.85 -2.66 5.13
C SER A 47 1.31 -3.97 5.74
N ILE A 48 2.12 -4.63 6.54
CA ILE A 48 1.69 -5.78 7.33
C ILE A 48 2.44 -5.85 8.66
N HIS A 49 1.72 -6.19 9.72
CA HIS A 49 2.24 -6.51 11.03
C HIS A 49 1.66 -7.85 11.49
N THR A 50 2.51 -8.75 11.96
CA THR A 50 2.09 -10.12 12.30
C THR A 50 2.41 -10.45 13.75
N TRP A 51 1.45 -11.03 14.48
CA TRP A 51 1.60 -11.57 15.84
C TRP A 51 1.32 -13.09 15.85
N PRO A 52 2.36 -13.91 15.62
CA PRO A 52 2.25 -15.36 15.54
C PRO A 52 1.59 -16.03 16.75
N GLU A 53 1.85 -15.53 17.95
CA GLU A 53 1.30 -15.96 19.23
C GLU A 53 -0.23 -15.84 19.30
N TYR A 54 -0.82 -14.90 18.56
CA TYR A 54 -2.26 -14.71 18.46
C TYR A 54 -2.86 -15.23 17.15
N ARG A 55 -2.02 -15.78 16.25
CA ARG A 55 -2.40 -16.14 14.87
C ARG A 55 -3.05 -14.95 14.13
N TYR A 56 -2.54 -13.75 14.36
CA TYR A 56 -3.13 -12.50 13.91
C TYR A 56 -2.19 -11.72 12.99
N ALA A 57 -2.75 -11.07 11.96
CA ALA A 57 -2.03 -10.09 11.16
C ALA A 57 -2.92 -8.87 10.92
N ALA A 58 -2.35 -7.68 11.09
CA ALA A 58 -2.92 -6.41 10.66
C ALA A 58 -2.30 -6.03 9.32
N VAL A 59 -3.11 -5.56 8.37
CA VAL A 59 -2.68 -5.24 7.01
C VAL A 59 -3.35 -3.93 6.61
N ASP A 60 -2.56 -2.96 6.16
CA ASP A 60 -3.10 -1.77 5.49
C ASP A 60 -2.85 -1.89 3.99
N ILE A 61 -3.92 -1.67 3.21
CA ILE A 61 -3.86 -1.59 1.75
C ILE A 61 -4.30 -0.20 1.38
N PHE A 62 -3.32 0.69 1.26
CA PHE A 62 -3.56 2.05 0.80
C PHE A 62 -3.14 2.12 -0.66
N THR A 63 -4.09 2.44 -1.54
CA THR A 63 -3.87 2.65 -2.97
C THR A 63 -4.41 4.02 -3.38
N CYS A 64 -3.96 4.52 -4.53
CA CYS A 64 -4.52 5.72 -5.16
C CYS A 64 -5.10 5.34 -6.52
N GLY A 65 -6.09 6.11 -6.98
CA GLY A 65 -6.71 6.01 -8.30
C GLY A 65 -7.65 4.82 -8.51
N ASP A 66 -8.40 4.89 -9.61
CA ASP A 66 -9.54 3.98 -9.88
C ASP A 66 -9.14 2.66 -10.54
N VAL A 67 -7.87 2.52 -10.93
CA VAL A 67 -7.38 1.36 -11.68
C VAL A 67 -6.98 0.21 -10.75
N ILE A 68 -6.48 0.55 -9.56
CA ILE A 68 -6.02 -0.43 -8.56
C ILE A 68 -7.20 -0.82 -7.68
N LYS A 69 -7.45 -2.12 -7.58
CA LYS A 69 -8.51 -2.71 -6.76
C LYS A 69 -7.95 -3.21 -5.43
N PRO A 70 -8.15 -2.52 -4.29
CA PRO A 70 -7.70 -2.97 -2.98
C PRO A 70 -8.25 -4.35 -2.60
N GLU A 71 -9.45 -4.68 -3.06
CA GLU A 71 -10.13 -5.95 -2.81
C GLU A 71 -9.36 -7.15 -3.39
N ASP A 72 -8.66 -6.98 -4.52
CA ASP A 72 -7.86 -8.04 -5.12
C ASP A 72 -6.62 -8.32 -4.26
N ALA A 73 -5.98 -7.27 -3.74
CA ALA A 73 -4.86 -7.41 -2.81
C ALA A 73 -5.31 -8.02 -1.48
N ALA A 74 -6.44 -7.57 -0.93
CA ALA A 74 -7.01 -8.11 0.32
C ALA A 74 -7.32 -9.61 0.18
N THR A 75 -7.99 -9.99 -0.92
CA THR A 75 -8.34 -11.37 -1.23
C THR A 75 -7.10 -12.24 -1.41
N TYR A 76 -6.08 -11.73 -2.12
CA TYR A 76 -4.81 -12.41 -2.30
C TYR A 76 -4.13 -12.70 -0.96
N ILE A 77 -4.02 -11.70 -0.09
CA ILE A 77 -3.39 -11.82 1.22
C ILE A 77 -4.17 -12.80 2.09
N ALA A 78 -5.49 -12.63 2.22
CA ALA A 78 -6.35 -13.52 3.00
C ALA A 78 -6.22 -14.98 2.57
N THR A 79 -6.20 -15.24 1.26
CA THR A 79 -6.02 -16.58 0.69
C THR A 79 -4.66 -17.17 1.04
N ARG A 80 -3.57 -16.40 0.87
CA ARG A 80 -2.20 -16.89 1.12
C ARG A 80 -1.88 -17.09 2.60
N PHE A 81 -2.52 -16.29 3.47
CA PHE A 81 -2.48 -16.50 4.92
C PHE A 81 -3.45 -17.58 5.40
N ARG A 82 -4.31 -18.12 4.52
CA ARG A 82 -5.39 -19.07 4.87
C ARG A 82 -6.27 -18.51 5.98
N CYS A 83 -6.54 -17.20 5.93
CA CYS A 83 -7.41 -16.53 6.88
C CYS A 83 -8.84 -17.03 6.69
N LYS A 84 -9.48 -17.49 7.76
CA LYS A 84 -10.85 -18.00 7.71
C LYS A 84 -11.88 -16.87 7.77
N ASN A 85 -11.63 -15.87 8.60
CA ASN A 85 -12.55 -14.78 8.92
C ASN A 85 -11.82 -13.43 8.81
N PRO A 86 -11.60 -12.90 7.60
CA PRO A 86 -11.03 -11.56 7.44
C PRO A 86 -12.05 -10.51 7.93
N SER A 87 -11.58 -9.53 8.72
CA SER A 87 -12.32 -8.31 9.02
C SER A 87 -11.70 -7.19 8.19
N ILE A 88 -12.50 -6.55 7.33
CA ILE A 88 -12.05 -5.54 6.38
C ILE A 88 -12.90 -4.30 6.57
N VAL A 89 -12.26 -3.14 6.71
CA VAL A 89 -12.90 -1.82 6.75
C VAL A 89 -12.27 -0.97 5.66
N GLU A 90 -13.10 -0.44 4.77
CA GLU A 90 -12.65 0.49 3.73
C GLU A 90 -12.80 1.93 4.22
N MET A 91 -11.77 2.73 4.02
CA MET A 91 -11.78 4.15 4.36
C MET A 91 -11.33 4.99 3.16
N LYS A 92 -12.20 5.89 2.69
CA LYS A 92 -11.85 6.88 1.66
C LYS A 92 -10.96 7.95 2.26
N ARG A 93 -9.86 8.28 1.58
CA ARG A 93 -8.87 9.28 2.01
C ARG A 93 -8.78 10.41 0.97
N GLY A 94 -8.37 11.61 1.40
CA GLY A 94 -8.10 12.72 0.48
C GLY A 94 -9.35 13.36 -0.14
N LEU A 95 -10.46 13.42 0.59
CA LEU A 95 -11.64 14.19 0.18
C LEU A 95 -11.34 15.69 0.32
N ILE A 96 -10.71 16.28 -0.69
CA ILE A 96 -10.34 17.71 -0.71
C ILE A 96 -11.57 18.53 -1.15
N PRO A 97 -12.16 19.36 -0.28
CA PRO A 97 -13.31 20.18 -0.66
C PRO A 97 -12.97 21.14 -1.80
N GLY A 98 -13.73 21.09 -2.90
CA GLY A 98 -13.55 21.98 -4.06
C GLY A 98 -12.54 21.50 -5.11
N ALA A 99 -11.82 20.40 -4.90
CA ALA A 99 -11.02 19.77 -5.95
C ALA A 99 -11.93 18.99 -6.91
N THR A 100 -12.32 19.60 -8.03
CA THR A 100 -13.06 18.93 -9.10
C THR A 100 -12.09 18.28 -10.09
N GLY A 101 -11.81 16.99 -9.92
CA GLY A 101 -11.03 16.21 -10.87
C GLY A 101 -10.30 15.03 -10.23
N LYS A 102 -10.04 13.97 -11.02
CA LYS A 102 -9.20 12.85 -10.59
C LYS A 102 -7.77 13.34 -10.38
N VAL A 103 -7.19 13.06 -9.21
CA VAL A 103 -5.76 13.29 -9.00
C VAL A 103 -5.00 12.37 -9.95
N ALA A 104 -4.11 12.94 -10.77
CA ALA A 104 -3.38 12.19 -11.78
C ALA A 104 -2.42 11.18 -11.14
N HIS A 105 -2.44 9.94 -11.62
CA HIS A 105 -1.51 8.89 -11.21
C HIS A 105 -0.04 9.29 -11.48
N LYS A 106 0.79 9.29 -10.44
CA LYS A 106 2.24 9.37 -10.56
C LYS A 106 2.79 8.06 -11.11
N VAL A 107 3.40 8.13 -12.29
CA VAL A 107 4.15 7.01 -12.88
C VAL A 107 5.60 7.10 -12.41
N ALA A 108 6.16 5.99 -11.92
CA ALA A 108 7.59 5.90 -11.65
C ALA A 108 8.37 6.01 -12.97
N VAL A 109 9.20 7.04 -13.12
CA VAL A 109 10.00 7.24 -14.33
C VAL A 109 11.15 6.23 -14.33
N SER A 110 11.20 5.34 -15.32
CA SER A 110 12.42 4.56 -15.63
C SER A 110 13.51 5.53 -16.07
N ALA A 111 14.71 5.43 -15.51
CA ALA A 111 15.86 6.27 -15.83
C ALA A 111 16.13 6.32 -17.35
N GLY A 112 15.61 7.35 -18.03
CA GLY A 112 15.80 7.53 -19.47
C GLY A 112 14.91 8.63 -20.06
N LYS A 113 15.51 9.81 -20.31
CA LYS A 113 14.99 11.03 -20.97
C LYS A 113 13.94 11.86 -20.22
N LEU A 114 14.40 12.97 -19.65
CA LEU A 114 13.58 14.09 -19.24
C LEU A 114 12.90 14.75 -20.47
N SER A 115 11.58 14.71 -20.55
CA SER A 115 10.83 15.79 -21.20
C SER A 115 10.49 16.85 -20.14
N ARG A 116 10.69 18.12 -20.49
CA ARG A 116 10.42 19.25 -19.60
C ARG A 116 8.91 19.38 -19.37
N GLY A 117 8.42 18.82 -18.27
CA GLY A 117 7.10 19.13 -17.73
C GLY A 117 7.08 20.53 -17.14
N SER A 118 6.08 21.34 -17.48
CA SER A 118 5.88 22.68 -16.95
C SER A 118 5.76 22.66 -15.43
N THR A 119 6.70 23.31 -14.73
CA THR A 119 6.61 23.60 -13.30
C THR A 119 5.44 24.52 -13.02
N GLN A 120 4.26 23.96 -12.76
CA GLN A 120 3.19 24.68 -12.09
C GLN A 120 3.60 24.81 -10.62
N ARG A 121 3.87 26.04 -10.18
CA ARG A 121 4.04 26.34 -8.76
C ARG A 121 2.71 26.03 -8.05
N VAL A 122 2.72 24.99 -7.22
CA VAL A 122 1.62 24.74 -6.28
C VAL A 122 1.69 25.86 -5.23
N PRO A 123 0.62 26.65 -5.02
CA PRO A 123 0.59 27.66 -3.98
C PRO A 123 0.86 27.02 -2.61
N ASP A 124 1.36 27.81 -1.66
CA ASP A 124 1.57 27.43 -0.26
C ASP A 124 0.20 27.27 0.44
N ALA A 125 -0.57 26.27 0.01
CA ALA A 125 -1.83 25.88 0.60
C ALA A 125 -1.54 25.07 1.86
N ALA A 126 -2.32 25.28 2.92
CA ALA A 126 -2.24 24.50 4.14
C ALA A 126 -2.22 22.99 3.82
N GLN A 127 -1.24 22.26 4.35
CA GLN A 127 -1.12 20.83 4.11
C GLN A 127 -2.30 20.10 4.76
N GLU A 128 -3.17 19.50 3.95
CA GLU A 128 -4.21 18.60 4.41
C GLU A 128 -3.59 17.26 4.83
N LEU A 129 -3.78 16.88 6.10
CA LEU A 129 -3.26 15.64 6.68
C LEU A 129 -4.42 14.78 7.17
N SER A 130 -4.62 13.64 6.52
CA SER A 130 -5.56 12.63 6.99
C SER A 130 -4.82 11.61 7.86
N LEU A 131 -5.22 11.45 9.12
CA LEU A 131 -4.65 10.50 10.07
C LEU A 131 -5.62 9.34 10.32
N VAL A 132 -5.09 8.13 10.38
CA VAL A 132 -5.79 6.92 10.83
C VAL A 132 -4.89 6.28 11.88
N HIS A 133 -5.46 5.91 13.02
CA HIS A 133 -4.81 5.19 14.10
C HIS A 133 -5.52 3.86 14.30
#